data_AF-J5KB41-F1
#
_entry.id   AF-J5KB41-F1
#
_cell.length_a   1.000
_cell.length_b   1.000
_cell.length_c   1.000
_cell.angle_alpha   90.00
_cell.angle_beta   90.00
_cell.angle_gamma   90.00
#
_symmetry.space_group_name_H-M   'P 1'
#
loop_
_entity.id
_entity.type
_entity.pdbx_description
1 polymer ?
#
loop_
_entity_poly.entity_id
_entity_poly.type
_entity_poly.pdbx_seq_one_letter_code
_entity_poly.pdbx_strand_id
1 'polypeptide(L)'
;MGMISGNYGFSPTFDKDLSNATYENRFILNNNNKSITKLNDFWFDLSSIAKGYAVDLIYEYLLQNDFTNFFIEIGGEMFITGLNNNNKWNIGISNPENPLEPIVTLPLTNVAIATSGEYMNFYYSNNKVISHTLNSNTGEPINNKSTSVTVINSNSTTDADALATALNAMPFEQALDFSNNNNMSVMFIIKTLESSEIVYSDSWYDLIND
;
A
#
# COMPACT_ATOMS: atom_id res chain seq x y z
N MET A 1 3.00 13.79 5.82
CA MET A 1 1.92 13.29 6.68
C MET A 1 2.34 12.97 8.11
N GLY A 2 3.60 12.60 8.41
CA GLY A 2 4.01 12.13 9.76
C GLY A 2 3.51 12.93 10.98
N MET A 3 3.58 14.26 10.98
CA MET A 3 3.03 15.06 12.09
C MET A 3 1.51 14.97 12.18
N ILE A 4 0.81 14.97 11.04
CA ILE A 4 -0.64 14.82 10.97
C ILE A 4 -1.04 13.41 11.40
N SER A 5 -0.32 12.39 10.94
CA SER A 5 -0.47 11.01 11.41
C SER A 5 -0.27 10.90 12.93
N GLY A 6 0.71 11.62 13.47
CA GLY A 6 0.95 11.74 14.92
C GLY A 6 -0.20 12.40 15.68
N ASN A 7 -0.86 13.43 15.12
CA ASN A 7 -2.06 14.03 15.71
C ASN A 7 -3.18 13.00 15.91
N TYR A 8 -3.30 12.05 14.99
CA TYR A 8 -4.29 10.98 15.06
C TYR A 8 -3.79 9.74 15.81
N GLY A 9 -2.57 9.75 16.36
CA GLY A 9 -2.02 8.63 17.14
C GLY A 9 -1.47 7.48 16.29
N PHE A 10 -1.31 7.65 14.98
CA PHE A 10 -0.79 6.62 14.07
C PHE A 10 0.73 6.76 13.80
N SER A 11 1.38 7.76 14.39
CA SER A 11 2.82 7.96 14.29
C SER A 11 3.38 8.57 15.58
N PRO A 12 4.69 8.43 15.83
CA PRO A 12 5.31 9.10 16.97
C PRO A 12 5.08 10.62 16.92
N THR A 13 4.81 11.21 18.07
CA THR A 13 4.67 12.67 18.22
C THR A 13 6.01 13.36 18.50
N PHE A 14 7.03 12.58 18.88
CA PHE A 14 8.35 13.06 19.31
C PHE A 14 8.27 14.18 20.37
N ASP A 15 7.28 14.09 21.26
CA ASP A 15 6.99 15.08 22.32
C ASP A 15 6.78 16.52 21.81
N LYS A 16 6.32 16.66 20.56
CA LYS A 16 6.01 17.95 19.93
C LYS A 16 4.51 18.26 19.99
N ASP A 17 4.19 19.56 20.04
CA ASP A 17 2.83 20.04 19.75
C ASP A 17 2.60 19.99 18.23
N LEU A 18 1.50 19.34 17.85
CA LEU A 18 1.16 19.03 16.47
C LEU A 18 -0.07 19.80 15.97
N SER A 19 -0.63 20.69 16.79
CA SER A 19 -1.86 21.43 16.45
C SER A 19 -1.77 22.23 15.15
N ASN A 20 -0.56 22.63 14.74
CA ASN A 20 -0.30 23.43 13.55
C ASN A 20 0.41 22.63 12.43
N ALA A 21 0.33 21.31 12.44
CA ALA A 21 0.95 20.46 11.42
C ALA A 21 0.37 20.77 10.03
N THR A 22 1.23 21.11 9.07
CA THR A 22 0.86 21.33 7.66
C THR A 22 1.57 20.32 6.74
N TYR A 23 1.08 20.17 5.50
CA TYR A 23 1.66 19.25 4.51
C TYR A 23 2.26 19.93 3.27
N GLU A 24 2.00 21.22 3.05
CA GLU A 24 2.44 21.96 1.85
C GLU A 24 3.87 22.52 1.96
N ASN A 25 4.59 22.55 0.82
CA ASN A 25 5.88 23.25 0.61
C ASN A 25 6.93 23.04 1.72
N ARG A 26 7.13 21.77 2.13
CA ARG A 26 7.96 21.43 3.30
C ARG A 26 9.43 21.19 2.99
N PHE A 27 9.79 20.80 1.77
CA PHE A 27 11.17 20.48 1.43
C PHE A 27 11.50 20.71 -0.04
N ILE A 28 12.81 20.83 -0.31
CA ILE A 28 13.38 20.85 -1.65
C ILE A 28 14.25 19.60 -1.80
N LEU A 29 14.02 18.85 -2.86
CA LEU A 29 14.88 17.74 -3.27
C LEU A 29 15.86 18.22 -4.34
N ASN A 30 17.15 17.98 -4.12
CA ASN A 30 18.20 18.22 -5.12
C ASN A 30 18.71 16.87 -5.64
N ASN A 31 18.35 16.54 -6.87
CA ASN A 31 18.71 15.26 -7.49
C ASN A 31 20.20 15.17 -7.86
N ASN A 32 20.90 16.30 -8.05
CA ASN A 32 22.30 16.29 -8.49
C ASN A 32 23.24 15.78 -7.39
N ASN A 33 22.96 16.15 -6.13
CA ASN A 33 23.76 15.76 -4.97
C ASN A 33 22.99 14.85 -3.99
N LYS A 34 21.77 14.42 -4.35
CA LYS A 34 20.87 13.60 -3.54
C LYS A 34 20.61 14.20 -2.14
N SER A 35 20.48 15.53 -2.04
CA SER A 35 20.21 16.20 -0.76
C SER A 35 18.76 16.65 -0.62
N ILE A 36 18.26 16.66 0.62
CA ILE A 36 16.96 17.22 0.98
C ILE A 36 17.18 18.42 1.88
N THR A 37 16.57 19.56 1.53
CA THR A 37 16.53 20.76 2.39
C THR A 37 15.13 20.91 2.97
N LYS A 38 15.01 20.87 4.30
CA LYS A 38 13.74 21.18 4.99
C LYS A 38 13.50 22.69 4.99
N LEU A 39 12.27 23.10 4.66
CA LEU A 39 11.83 24.50 4.65
C LEU A 39 11.07 24.89 5.91
N ASN A 40 10.54 23.91 6.65
CA ASN A 40 9.85 24.09 7.93
C ASN A 40 10.12 22.90 8.86
N ASP A 41 9.56 22.96 10.08
CA ASP A 41 9.67 21.84 11.02
C ASP A 41 8.63 20.77 10.71
N PHE A 42 9.11 19.58 10.39
CA PHE A 42 8.32 18.38 10.13
C PHE A 42 9.22 17.14 10.13
N TRP A 43 8.62 15.96 10.12
CA TRP A 43 9.33 14.72 9.80
C TRP A 43 8.68 13.98 8.64
N PHE A 44 9.52 13.20 7.98
CA PHE A 44 9.08 12.21 7.01
C PHE A 44 8.48 11.03 7.76
N ASP A 45 7.36 10.58 7.24
CA ASP A 45 6.78 9.29 7.56
C ASP A 45 6.76 8.53 6.24
N LEU A 46 7.51 7.43 6.21
CA LEU A 46 7.72 6.60 5.04
C LEU A 46 7.06 5.24 5.23
N SER A 47 6.14 5.11 6.18
CA SER A 47 5.54 3.82 6.54
C SER A 47 4.78 3.18 5.37
N SER A 48 4.31 3.97 4.41
CA SER A 48 3.55 3.55 3.23
C SER A 48 4.40 3.30 1.97
N ILE A 49 5.72 3.12 2.13
CA ILE A 49 6.66 2.87 1.02
C ILE A 49 7.91 2.11 1.49
N ALA A 50 8.27 2.24 2.77
CA ALA A 50 9.51 1.68 3.31
C ALA A 50 9.53 0.15 3.34
N LYS A 51 8.37 -0.50 3.52
CA LYS A 51 8.30 -1.98 3.53
C LYS A 51 8.53 -2.51 2.13
N GLY A 52 7.86 -1.95 1.12
CA GLY A 52 8.12 -2.29 -0.28
C GLY A 52 9.57 -2.06 -0.68
N TYR A 53 10.17 -0.94 -0.25
CA TYR A 53 11.60 -0.68 -0.49
C TYR A 53 12.53 -1.71 0.17
N ALA A 54 12.22 -2.15 1.39
CA ALA A 54 12.99 -3.20 2.05
C ALA A 54 12.90 -4.54 1.30
N VAL A 55 11.72 -4.88 0.79
CA VAL A 55 11.51 -6.07 -0.05
C VAL A 55 12.36 -6.00 -1.32
N ASP A 56 12.36 -4.86 -2.03
CA ASP A 56 13.16 -4.68 -3.24
C ASP A 56 14.67 -4.80 -2.97
N LEU A 57 15.16 -4.28 -1.84
CA LEU A 57 16.57 -4.44 -1.46
C LEU A 57 16.95 -5.90 -1.20
N ILE A 58 16.06 -6.68 -0.58
CA ILE A 58 16.28 -8.12 -0.35
C ILE A 58 16.21 -8.88 -1.68
N TYR A 59 15.28 -8.52 -2.56
CA TYR A 59 15.15 -9.09 -3.91
C TYR A 59 16.44 -8.92 -4.70
N GLU A 60 16.96 -7.70 -4.78
CA GLU A 60 18.22 -7.39 -5.48
C GLU A 60 19.41 -8.15 -4.87
N TYR A 61 19.49 -8.23 -3.54
CA TYR A 61 20.53 -9.00 -2.87
C TYR A 61 20.47 -10.49 -3.24
N LEU A 62 19.28 -11.10 -3.22
CA LEU A 62 19.13 -12.52 -3.56
C LEU A 62 19.44 -12.79 -5.03
N LEU A 63 19.01 -11.92 -5.95
CA LEU A 63 19.37 -12.03 -7.36
C LEU A 63 20.88 -11.96 -7.58
N GLN A 64 21.58 -11.03 -6.91
CA GLN A 64 23.04 -10.89 -6.99
C GLN A 64 23.80 -12.11 -6.44
N ASN A 65 23.14 -12.97 -5.67
CA ASN A 65 23.68 -14.21 -5.13
C ASN A 65 23.14 -15.46 -5.86
N ASP A 66 22.69 -15.30 -7.11
CA ASP A 66 22.24 -16.38 -8.01
C ASP A 66 21.04 -17.19 -7.50
N PHE A 67 20.26 -16.65 -6.55
CA PHE A 67 18.98 -17.24 -6.18
C PHE A 67 17.93 -16.92 -7.24
N THR A 68 17.17 -17.93 -7.68
CA THR A 68 16.21 -17.80 -8.79
C THR A 68 14.77 -18.18 -8.43
N ASN A 69 14.55 -18.76 -7.23
CA ASN A 69 13.23 -19.17 -6.75
C ASN A 69 13.12 -18.78 -5.28
N PHE A 70 12.39 -17.71 -4.99
CA PHE A 70 12.19 -17.24 -3.62
C PHE A 70 10.93 -16.39 -3.50
N PHE A 71 10.50 -16.25 -2.25
CA PHE A 71 9.35 -15.48 -1.80
C PHE A 71 9.84 -14.59 -0.66
N ILE A 72 9.67 -13.28 -0.78
CA ILE A 72 9.99 -12.30 0.26
C ILE A 72 8.68 -11.67 0.69
N GLU A 73 8.46 -11.55 2.00
CA GLU A 73 7.30 -10.85 2.56
C GLU A 73 7.72 -10.08 3.81
N ILE A 74 7.27 -8.82 3.89
CA ILE A 74 7.46 -7.93 5.05
C ILE A 74 6.17 -7.18 5.28
N GLY A 75 5.33 -7.63 6.21
CA GLY A 75 4.17 -6.87 6.67
C GLY A 75 3.06 -6.70 5.64
N GLY A 76 2.91 -7.65 4.72
CA GLY A 76 1.93 -7.68 3.64
C GLY A 76 2.51 -7.34 2.26
N GLU A 77 3.65 -6.66 2.21
CA GLU A 77 4.37 -6.35 0.97
C GLU A 77 5.29 -7.51 0.60
N MET A 78 5.23 -7.94 -0.66
CA MET A 78 5.95 -9.12 -1.10
C MET A 78 6.48 -9.02 -2.52
N PHE A 79 7.52 -9.80 -2.80
CA PHE A 79 8.01 -10.09 -4.14
C PHE A 79 8.20 -11.59 -4.30
N ILE A 80 7.74 -12.11 -5.43
CA ILE A 80 7.73 -13.53 -5.73
C ILE A 80 8.51 -13.76 -7.01
N THR A 81 9.44 -14.71 -7.01
CA THR A 81 10.19 -15.09 -8.21
C THR A 81 10.31 -16.60 -8.38
N GLY A 82 10.41 -17.03 -9.63
CA GLY A 82 10.57 -18.44 -9.97
C GLY A 82 9.37 -19.31 -9.57
N LEU A 83 9.64 -20.57 -9.27
CA LEU A 83 8.63 -21.59 -9.02
C LEU A 83 8.79 -22.20 -7.63
N ASN A 84 7.66 -22.57 -7.04
CA ASN A 84 7.61 -23.43 -5.86
C ASN A 84 7.32 -24.86 -6.28
N ASN A 85 8.28 -25.77 -6.13
CA ASN A 85 8.14 -27.18 -6.51
C ASN A 85 7.60 -27.35 -7.95
N ASN A 86 8.19 -26.61 -8.91
CA ASN A 86 7.81 -26.57 -10.33
C ASN A 86 6.43 -25.95 -10.66
N ASN A 87 5.78 -25.30 -9.70
CA ASN A 87 4.51 -24.60 -9.92
C ASN A 87 4.66 -23.10 -9.64
N LYS A 88 3.77 -22.28 -10.22
CA LYS A 88 3.59 -20.88 -9.78
C LYS A 88 3.27 -20.88 -8.27
N TRP A 89 3.63 -19.81 -7.58
CA TRP A 89 3.33 -19.67 -6.15
C TRP A 89 1.85 -19.38 -5.96
N ASN A 90 1.18 -20.09 -5.06
CA ASN A 90 -0.23 -19.81 -4.74
C ASN A 90 -0.28 -18.72 -3.67
N ILE A 91 -0.76 -17.53 -4.06
CA ILE A 91 -0.80 -16.35 -3.20
C ILE A 91 -2.24 -16.07 -2.81
N GLY A 92 -2.50 -16.05 -1.51
CA GLY A 92 -3.78 -15.65 -0.95
C GLY A 92 -3.82 -14.15 -0.71
N ILE A 93 -4.87 -13.49 -1.19
CA ILE A 93 -5.18 -12.12 -0.80
C ILE A 93 -6.11 -12.18 0.41
N SER A 94 -5.74 -11.48 1.49
CA SER A 94 -6.45 -11.53 2.77
C SER A 94 -7.88 -11.01 2.65
N ASN A 95 -8.81 -11.69 3.32
CA ASN A 95 -10.17 -11.21 3.51
C ASN A 95 -10.24 -10.24 4.72
N PRO A 96 -10.62 -8.96 4.54
CA PRO A 96 -10.77 -8.01 5.63
C PRO A 96 -11.78 -8.45 6.71
N GLU A 97 -12.78 -9.26 6.35
CA GLU A 97 -13.82 -9.73 7.28
C GLU A 97 -13.47 -11.06 7.96
N ASN A 98 -12.61 -11.87 7.33
CA ASN A 98 -12.13 -13.13 7.88
C ASN A 98 -10.64 -13.36 7.57
N PRO A 99 -9.71 -12.78 8.34
CA PRO A 99 -8.28 -12.86 8.05
C PRO A 99 -7.70 -14.29 8.03
N LEU A 100 -8.42 -15.29 8.54
CA LEU A 100 -8.00 -16.69 8.53
C LEU A 100 -8.15 -17.37 7.16
N GLU A 101 -8.95 -16.79 6.27
CA GLU A 101 -9.20 -17.35 4.94
C GLU A 101 -8.92 -16.31 3.84
N PRO A 102 -8.17 -16.68 2.78
CA PRO A 102 -7.98 -15.78 1.66
C PRO A 102 -9.30 -15.60 0.90
N ILE A 103 -9.62 -14.35 0.55
CA ILE A 103 -10.81 -14.05 -0.27
C ILE A 103 -10.59 -14.43 -1.73
N VAL A 104 -9.33 -14.35 -2.19
CA VAL A 104 -8.89 -14.70 -3.54
C VAL A 104 -7.55 -15.42 -3.41
N THR A 105 -7.34 -16.47 -4.20
CA THR A 105 -6.03 -17.14 -4.31
C THR A 105 -5.62 -17.19 -5.78
N LEU A 106 -4.42 -16.73 -6.09
CA LEU A 106 -3.90 -16.67 -7.46
C LEU A 106 -2.55 -17.38 -7.60
N PRO A 107 -2.34 -18.16 -8.68
CA PRO A 107 -1.03 -18.69 -9.02
C PRO A 107 -0.17 -17.60 -9.69
N LEU A 108 0.83 -17.08 -8.99
CA LEU A 108 1.66 -15.95 -9.42
C LEU A 108 3.16 -16.28 -9.42
N THR A 109 3.92 -15.55 -10.23
CA THR A 109 5.38 -15.59 -10.25
C THR A 109 5.92 -14.31 -10.88
N ASN A 110 7.13 -13.91 -10.51
CA ASN A 110 7.85 -12.75 -11.03
C ASN A 110 7.04 -11.45 -10.93
N VAL A 111 6.44 -11.23 -9.77
CA VAL A 111 5.62 -10.04 -9.48
C VAL A 111 5.85 -9.57 -8.05
N ALA A 112 5.74 -8.26 -7.88
CA ALA A 112 5.56 -7.58 -6.62
C ALA A 112 4.07 -7.44 -6.28
N ILE A 113 3.73 -7.54 -5.00
CA ILE A 113 2.36 -7.39 -4.50
C ILE A 113 2.40 -6.58 -3.21
N ALA A 114 1.46 -5.65 -3.07
CA ALA A 114 1.24 -4.94 -1.82
C ALA A 114 -0.25 -4.74 -1.58
N THR A 115 -0.66 -4.77 -0.31
CA THR A 115 -2.05 -4.57 0.09
C THR A 115 -2.15 -3.50 1.16
N SER A 116 -2.89 -2.43 0.88
CA SER A 116 -3.26 -1.40 1.86
C SER A 116 -4.72 -1.60 2.26
N GLY A 117 -5.01 -1.69 3.56
CA GLY A 117 -6.37 -1.88 4.03
C GLY A 117 -6.59 -1.47 5.48
N GLU A 118 -7.82 -1.14 5.81
CA GLU A 118 -8.19 -0.52 7.09
C GLU A 118 -8.43 -1.53 8.22
N TYR A 119 -8.38 -2.83 7.93
CA TYR A 119 -8.81 -3.89 8.86
C TYR A 119 -7.78 -4.23 9.95
N MET A 120 -6.52 -3.83 9.80
CA MET A 120 -5.47 -4.10 10.79
C MET A 120 -5.20 -2.93 11.75
N ASN A 121 -5.47 -1.69 11.33
CA ASN A 121 -5.11 -0.48 12.08
C ASN A 121 -6.24 0.56 12.05
N PHE A 122 -7.26 0.33 12.88
CA PHE A 122 -8.31 1.31 13.16
C PHE A 122 -8.55 1.38 14.66
N TYR A 123 -9.02 2.53 15.15
CA TYR A 123 -9.52 2.63 16.52
C TYR A 123 -10.84 3.40 16.57
N TYR A 124 -11.61 3.11 17.61
CA TYR A 124 -12.87 3.79 17.89
C TYR A 124 -12.61 5.03 18.74
N SER A 125 -13.03 6.19 18.24
CA SER A 125 -13.07 7.42 19.02
C SER A 125 -14.36 8.17 18.72
N ASN A 126 -15.07 8.62 19.77
CA ASN A 126 -16.33 9.38 19.67
C ASN A 126 -17.38 8.73 18.73
N ASN A 127 -17.56 7.41 18.81
CA ASN A 127 -18.47 6.61 17.96
C ASN A 127 -18.17 6.64 16.45
N LYS A 128 -16.95 6.99 16.03
CA LYS A 128 -16.47 6.91 14.65
C LYS A 128 -15.25 6.00 14.55
N VAL A 129 -15.17 5.23 13.47
CA VAL A 129 -13.97 4.47 13.09
C VAL A 129 -12.98 5.46 12.48
N ILE A 130 -11.77 5.53 13.04
CA ILE A 130 -10.70 6.37 12.52
C ILE A 130 -9.72 5.49 11.74
N SER A 131 -9.61 5.77 10.43
CA SER A 131 -8.65 5.17 9.52
C SER A 131 -7.23 5.70 9.78
N HIS A 132 -6.22 4.84 9.64
CA HIS A 132 -4.81 5.24 9.66
C HIS A 132 -4.34 5.85 8.33
N THR A 133 -5.11 5.63 7.25
CA THR A 133 -4.90 6.28 5.96
C THR A 133 -5.48 7.68 6.00
N LEU A 134 -4.66 8.67 5.68
CA LEU A 134 -5.06 10.08 5.67
C LEU A 134 -5.25 10.57 4.23
N ASN A 135 -6.33 11.31 3.99
CA ASN A 135 -6.50 12.07 2.76
C ASN A 135 -5.48 13.22 2.75
N SER A 136 -4.56 13.21 1.78
CA SER A 136 -3.49 14.21 1.69
C SER A 136 -3.99 15.63 1.38
N ASN A 137 -5.20 15.78 0.81
CA ASN A 137 -5.79 17.08 0.49
C ASN A 137 -6.53 17.72 1.67
N THR A 138 -7.02 16.93 2.62
CA THR A 138 -7.75 17.45 3.79
C THR A 138 -6.97 17.30 5.09
N GLY A 139 -6.00 16.38 5.14
CA GLY A 139 -5.31 15.98 6.36
C GLY A 139 -6.15 15.08 7.27
N GLU A 140 -7.37 14.71 6.87
CA GLU A 140 -8.30 13.94 7.68
C GLU A 140 -8.23 12.43 7.34
N PRO A 141 -8.56 11.54 8.30
CA PRO A 141 -8.77 10.12 8.03
C PRO A 141 -9.78 9.91 6.91
N ILE A 142 -9.50 8.95 6.02
CA ILE A 142 -10.44 8.63 4.94
C ILE A 142 -11.73 8.01 5.50
N ASN A 143 -12.82 8.23 4.76
CA ASN A 143 -14.11 7.57 4.95
C ASN A 143 -14.57 6.99 3.61
N ASN A 144 -13.73 6.11 3.05
CA ASN A 144 -13.93 5.52 1.73
C ASN A 144 -14.70 4.21 1.84
N LYS A 145 -15.38 3.82 0.75
CA LYS A 145 -16.04 2.52 0.65
C LYS A 145 -15.04 1.36 0.53
N SER A 146 -13.86 1.62 -0.02
CA SER A 146 -12.78 0.64 -0.13
C SER A 146 -12.25 0.28 1.26
N THR A 147 -12.23 -1.01 1.56
CA THR A 147 -11.70 -1.57 2.82
C THR A 147 -10.30 -2.16 2.66
N SER A 148 -9.94 -2.52 1.42
CA SER A 148 -8.64 -3.05 1.05
C SER A 148 -8.37 -2.79 -0.44
N VAL A 149 -7.13 -2.46 -0.76
CA VAL A 149 -6.62 -2.29 -2.13
C VAL A 149 -5.35 -3.11 -2.25
N THR A 150 -5.33 -4.04 -3.21
CA THR A 150 -4.16 -4.86 -3.55
C THR A 150 -3.66 -4.46 -4.92
N VAL A 151 -2.37 -4.13 -5.02
CA VAL A 151 -1.70 -3.78 -6.27
C VAL A 151 -0.71 -4.88 -6.61
N ILE A 152 -0.75 -5.35 -7.85
CA ILE A 152 0.28 -6.22 -8.43
C ILE A 152 1.10 -5.38 -9.41
N ASN A 153 2.42 -5.40 -9.24
CA ASN A 153 3.38 -4.69 -10.09
C ASN A 153 4.40 -5.70 -10.62
N SER A 154 4.82 -5.58 -11.87
CA SER A 154 5.76 -6.53 -12.47
C SER A 154 7.20 -6.40 -11.99
N ASN A 155 7.58 -5.25 -11.41
CA ASN A 155 9.00 -4.91 -11.22
C ASN A 155 9.36 -4.36 -9.84
N SER A 156 8.43 -3.77 -9.08
CA SER A 156 8.78 -2.97 -7.89
C SER A 156 7.76 -3.12 -6.79
N THR A 157 8.18 -3.67 -5.65
CA THR A 157 7.35 -3.71 -4.43
C THR A 157 7.26 -2.32 -3.81
N THR A 158 8.29 -1.47 -3.95
CA THR A 158 8.22 -0.04 -3.58
C THR A 158 7.05 0.65 -4.26
N ASP A 159 6.90 0.46 -5.57
CA ASP A 159 5.82 1.10 -6.33
C ASP A 159 4.47 0.49 -5.94
N ALA A 160 4.38 -0.83 -5.78
CA ALA A 160 3.16 -1.49 -5.34
C ALA A 160 2.67 -0.96 -3.98
N ASP A 161 3.56 -0.83 -2.99
CA ASP A 161 3.27 -0.33 -1.63
C ASP A 161 2.76 1.11 -1.65
N ALA A 162 3.50 1.99 -2.35
CA ALA A 162 3.12 3.39 -2.51
C ALA A 162 1.77 3.54 -3.22
N LEU A 163 1.54 2.78 -4.29
CA LEU A 163 0.32 2.83 -5.08
C LEU A 163 -0.87 2.25 -4.32
N ALA A 164 -0.71 1.14 -3.59
CA ALA A 164 -1.78 0.57 -2.79
C ALA A 164 -2.28 1.57 -1.75
N THR A 165 -1.37 2.28 -1.07
CA THR A 165 -1.72 3.34 -0.11
C THR A 165 -2.40 4.52 -0.81
N ALA A 166 -1.83 5.00 -1.92
CA ALA A 166 -2.37 6.15 -2.64
C ALA A 166 -3.79 5.89 -3.17
N LEU A 167 -4.03 4.71 -3.74
CA LEU A 167 -5.33 4.29 -4.25
C LEU A 167 -6.34 4.06 -3.11
N ASN A 168 -5.91 3.51 -1.98
CA ASN A 168 -6.75 3.39 -0.79
C ASN A 168 -7.20 4.77 -0.26
N ALA A 169 -6.34 5.78 -0.37
CA ALA A 169 -6.64 7.14 0.07
C ALA A 169 -7.64 7.87 -0.86
N MET A 170 -7.75 7.45 -2.12
CA MET A 170 -8.66 8.06 -3.11
C MET A 170 -10.11 7.55 -2.96
N PRO A 171 -11.12 8.37 -3.32
CA PRO A 171 -12.47 7.85 -3.54
C PRO A 171 -12.44 6.68 -4.53
N PHE A 172 -13.20 5.62 -4.26
CA PHE A 172 -13.15 4.37 -5.01
C PHE A 172 -13.26 4.56 -6.53
N GLU A 173 -14.23 5.36 -6.97
CA GLU A 173 -14.49 5.59 -8.39
C GLU A 173 -13.28 6.26 -9.07
N GLN A 174 -12.62 7.21 -8.38
CA GLN A 174 -11.40 7.85 -8.88
C GLN A 174 -10.20 6.90 -8.87
N ALA A 175 -10.09 6.04 -7.85
CA ALA A 175 -9.02 5.06 -7.75
C ALA A 175 -9.10 4.01 -8.87
N LEU A 176 -10.32 3.54 -9.19
CA LEU A 176 -10.57 2.61 -10.28
C LEU A 176 -10.24 3.26 -11.64
N ASP A 177 -10.73 4.47 -11.89
CA ASP A 177 -10.44 5.22 -13.12
C ASP A 177 -8.93 5.47 -13.27
N PHE A 178 -8.25 5.87 -12.20
CA PHE A 178 -6.80 6.06 -12.21
C PHE A 178 -6.07 4.76 -12.54
N SER A 179 -6.49 3.64 -11.94
CA SER A 179 -5.88 2.32 -12.16
C SER A 179 -6.02 1.90 -13.63
N ASN A 180 -7.22 2.03 -14.21
CA ASN A 180 -7.49 1.68 -15.60
C ASN A 180 -6.72 2.58 -16.57
N ASN A 181 -6.72 3.90 -16.35
CA ASN A 181 -6.02 4.85 -17.22
C ASN A 181 -4.49 4.67 -17.23
N ASN A 182 -3.93 4.05 -16.19
CA ASN A 182 -2.50 3.80 -16.07
C ASN A 182 -2.12 2.32 -16.26
N ASN A 183 -3.05 1.47 -16.73
CA ASN A 183 -2.84 0.02 -16.94
C ASN A 183 -2.28 -0.70 -15.71
N MET A 184 -2.82 -0.37 -14.54
CA MET A 184 -2.39 -0.94 -13.28
C MET A 184 -3.25 -2.15 -12.93
N SER A 185 -2.63 -3.25 -12.51
CA SER A 185 -3.36 -4.42 -12.02
C SER A 185 -3.69 -4.24 -10.53
N VAL A 186 -4.96 -3.95 -10.25
CA VAL A 186 -5.44 -3.60 -8.92
C VAL A 186 -6.73 -4.36 -8.61
N MET A 187 -6.82 -4.86 -7.38
CA MET A 187 -8.03 -5.42 -6.79
C MET A 187 -8.47 -4.57 -5.62
N PHE A 188 -9.74 -4.18 -5.63
CA PHE A 188 -10.42 -3.45 -4.57
C PHE A 188 -11.40 -4.39 -3.86
N ILE A 189 -11.47 -4.28 -2.54
CA ILE A 189 -12.56 -4.83 -1.74
C ILE A 189 -13.36 -3.64 -1.21
N ILE A 190 -14.57 -3.46 -1.70
CA ILE A 190 -15.46 -2.36 -1.31
C ILE A 190 -16.58 -2.85 -0.41
N LYS A 191 -16.95 -2.05 0.58
CA LYS A 191 -18.07 -2.32 1.47
C LYS A 191 -19.35 -1.67 0.92
N THR A 192 -20.37 -2.48 0.71
CA THR A 192 -21.74 -2.02 0.42
C THR A 192 -22.58 -2.07 1.70
N LEU A 193 -23.86 -1.70 1.61
CA LEU A 193 -24.78 -1.76 2.75
C LEU A 193 -25.06 -3.20 3.21
N GLU A 194 -24.93 -4.17 2.32
CA GLU A 194 -25.35 -5.56 2.56
C GLU A 194 -24.18 -6.56 2.56
N SER A 195 -23.07 -6.26 1.88
CA SER A 195 -21.93 -7.16 1.72
C SER A 195 -20.63 -6.45 1.36
N SER A 196 -19.53 -7.19 1.32
CA SER A 196 -18.30 -6.77 0.63
C SER A 196 -18.31 -7.25 -0.83
N GLU A 197 -17.92 -6.39 -1.76
CA GLU A 197 -17.78 -6.70 -3.19
C GLU A 197 -16.31 -6.58 -3.61
N ILE A 198 -15.90 -7.44 -4.56
CA ILE A 198 -14.56 -7.41 -5.14
C ILE A 198 -14.66 -6.77 -6.53
N VAL A 199 -13.85 -5.74 -6.77
CA VAL A 199 -13.76 -5.06 -8.06
C VAL A 199 -12.32 -5.06 -8.54
N TYR A 200 -12.12 -5.32 -9.82
CA TYR A 200 -10.80 -5.38 -10.45
C TYR A 200 -10.65 -4.25 -11.47
N SER A 201 -9.42 -3.76 -11.63
CA SER A 201 -9.06 -2.97 -12.80
C SER A 201 -8.96 -3.83 -14.06
N ASP A 202 -9.00 -3.21 -15.24
CA ASP A 202 -8.98 -3.92 -16.52
C ASP A 202 -7.71 -4.79 -16.66
N SER A 203 -6.54 -4.23 -16.34
CA SER A 203 -5.24 -4.94 -16.41
C SER A 203 -5.08 -6.06 -15.39
N TRP A 204 -5.98 -6.21 -14.41
CA TRP A 204 -5.98 -7.40 -13.55
C TRP A 204 -6.32 -8.66 -14.34
N TYR A 205 -7.22 -8.55 -15.32
CA TYR A 205 -7.66 -9.70 -16.11
C TYR A 205 -6.56 -10.26 -17.01
N ASP A 206 -5.60 -9.44 -17.40
CA ASP A 206 -4.43 -9.89 -18.17
C ASP A 206 -3.55 -10.83 -17.32
N LEU A 207 -3.40 -10.55 -16.02
CA LEU A 207 -2.58 -11.37 -15.12
C LEU A 207 -3.15 -12.76 -14.85
N ILE A 208 -4.48 -12.89 -14.83
CA ILE A 208 -5.14 -14.16 -14.48
C ILE A 208 -5.37 -15.07 -15.69
N ASN A 209 -5.27 -14.52 -16.90
CA ASN A 209 -5.49 -15.26 -18.15
C ASN A 209 -4.19 -15.79 -18.79
N ASP A 210 -3.02 -15.48 -18.20
CA ASP A 210 -1.67 -15.95 -18.57
C ASP A 210 -1.20 -17.19 -17.77
#